data_AF-A0A800JYM1-F1
#
_entry.id   AF-A0A800JYM1-F1
#
_cell.length_a   1.000
_cell.length_b   1.000
_cell.length_c   1.000
_cell.angle_alpha   90.00
_cell.angle_beta   90.00
_cell.angle_gamma   90.00
#
_symmetry.space_group_name_H-M   'P 1'
#
loop_
_entity.id
_entity.type
_entity.pdbx_description
1 polymer ?
#
loop_
_entity_poly.entity_id
_entity_poly.type
_entity_poly.pdbx_seq_one_letter_code
_entity_poly.pdbx_strand_id
1 'polypeptide(L)'
;MGEGVKVRGMFVHPRTLDRALAPVDSVERYQARVSEHDHRDELVVWVAMRPGASPEVDGLRVTLEEAVKLRLDVEIVDASNIPEDAPRVVDLRGPPVDLRSSD
;
A
#
# COMPACT_ATOMS: atom_id res chain seq x y z
N MET A 1 9.37 6.22 -11.62
CA MET A 1 9.51 4.82 -11.22
C MET A 1 9.52 4.81 -9.71
N GLY A 2 8.54 4.18 -9.06
CA GLY A 2 8.55 4.09 -7.60
C GLY A 2 9.50 2.97 -7.17
N GLU A 3 10.47 3.30 -6.32
CA GLU A 3 11.28 2.32 -5.62
C GLU A 3 10.33 1.46 -4.78
N GLY A 4 10.36 0.14 -4.97
CA GLY A 4 9.52 -0.72 -4.13
C GLY A 4 10.12 -0.87 -2.74
N VAL A 5 9.30 -1.32 -1.80
CA VAL A 5 9.63 -1.33 -0.37
C VAL A 5 9.66 -2.77 0.13
N LYS A 6 10.64 -3.10 0.98
CA LYS A 6 10.74 -4.41 1.61
C LYS A 6 9.88 -4.47 2.88
N VAL A 7 8.92 -5.38 2.92
CA VAL A 7 7.95 -5.55 4.02
C VAL A 7 7.98 -7.00 4.45
N ARG A 8 8.38 -7.29 5.70
CA ARG A 8 8.41 -8.67 6.25
C ARG A 8 9.17 -9.68 5.38
N GLY A 9 10.25 -9.25 4.72
CA GLY A 9 11.03 -10.08 3.79
C GLY A 9 10.52 -10.14 2.35
N MET A 10 9.30 -9.67 2.08
CA MET A 10 8.70 -9.54 0.75
C MET A 10 9.02 -8.18 0.13
N PHE A 11 9.05 -8.08 -1.20
CA PHE A 11 9.27 -6.82 -1.89
C PHE A 11 7.98 -6.34 -2.56
N VAL A 12 7.48 -5.19 -2.12
CA VAL A 12 6.26 -4.58 -2.62
C VAL A 12 6.62 -3.57 -3.69
N HIS A 13 6.44 -3.97 -4.96
CA HIS A 13 6.65 -3.09 -6.10
C HIS A 13 5.35 -2.40 -6.54
N PRO A 14 5.38 -1.08 -6.83
CA PRO A 14 4.23 -0.36 -7.40
C PRO A 14 3.61 -1.08 -8.60
N ARG A 15 4.46 -1.58 -9.51
CA ARG A 15 4.01 -2.25 -10.74
C ARG A 15 3.20 -3.52 -10.50
N THR A 16 3.45 -4.21 -9.38
CA THR A 16 2.68 -5.39 -8.99
C THR A 16 1.27 -4.98 -8.56
N LEU A 17 1.17 -3.91 -7.76
CA LEU A 17 -0.10 -3.34 -7.32
C LEU A 17 -0.89 -2.76 -8.51
N ASP A 18 -0.23 -2.02 -9.40
CA ASP A 18 -0.84 -1.48 -10.62
C ASP A 18 -1.48 -2.60 -11.46
N ARG A 19 -0.79 -3.72 -11.63
CA ARG A 19 -1.31 -4.87 -12.38
C ARG A 19 -2.48 -5.56 -11.69
N ALA A 20 -2.45 -5.65 -10.36
CA ALA A 20 -3.51 -6.27 -9.58
C ALA A 20 -4.80 -5.43 -9.61
N LEU A 21 -4.67 -4.09 -9.63
CA LEU A 21 -5.79 -3.15 -9.63
C LEU A 21 -6.24 -2.74 -11.04
N ALA A 22 -5.44 -2.98 -12.07
CA ALA A 22 -5.79 -2.67 -13.47
C ALA A 22 -7.16 -3.22 -13.93
N PRO A 23 -7.64 -4.41 -13.49
CA PRO A 23 -8.97 -4.90 -13.85
C PRO A 23 -10.12 -4.23 -13.09
N VAL A 24 -9.84 -3.37 -12.10
CA VAL A 24 -10.85 -2.75 -11.24
C VAL A 24 -11.03 -1.28 -11.65
N ASP A 25 -11.84 -1.03 -12.69
CA ASP A 25 -12.09 0.32 -13.24
C ASP A 25 -12.65 1.31 -12.22
N SER A 26 -13.30 0.80 -11.18
CA SER A 26 -13.89 1.56 -10.08
C SER A 26 -12.85 2.21 -9.16
N VAL A 27 -11.58 1.80 -9.21
CA VAL A 27 -10.49 2.42 -8.44
C VAL A 27 -10.02 3.67 -9.16
N GLU A 28 -10.10 4.82 -8.48
CA GLU A 28 -9.62 6.10 -8.99
C GLU A 28 -8.15 6.30 -8.65
N ARG A 29 -7.78 6.11 -7.38
CA ARG A 29 -6.41 6.23 -6.87
C ARG A 29 -6.17 5.18 -5.78
N TYR A 30 -4.91 4.84 -5.58
CA TYR A 30 -4.50 4.02 -4.46
C TYR A 30 -3.11 4.42 -3.96
N GLN A 31 -2.83 4.08 -2.70
CA GLN A 31 -1.52 4.20 -2.09
C GLN A 31 -1.31 3.06 -1.10
N ALA A 32 -0.27 2.26 -1.33
CA ALA A 32 0.23 1.30 -0.35
C ALA A 32 1.08 2.02 0.69
N ARG A 33 0.78 1.80 1.97
CA ARG A 33 1.44 2.44 3.10
C ARG A 33 2.03 1.35 3.98
N VAL A 34 3.33 1.42 4.19
CA VAL A 34 4.05 0.52 5.08
C VAL A 34 4.27 1.26 6.38
N SER A 35 3.76 0.73 7.47
CA SER A 35 3.98 1.26 8.83
C SER A 35 4.58 0.18 9.70
N GLU A 36 5.16 0.57 10.84
CA GLU A 36 5.53 -0.36 11.89
C GLU A 36 4.58 -0.16 13.07
N HIS A 37 3.95 -1.23 13.53
CA HIS A 37 3.12 -1.25 14.73
C HIS A 37 3.53 -2.44 15.61
N ASP A 38 3.83 -2.18 16.88
CA ASP A 38 4.27 -3.21 17.85
C ASP A 38 5.44 -4.09 17.34
N HIS A 39 6.46 -3.46 16.74
CA HIS A 39 7.62 -4.12 16.11
C HIS A 39 7.28 -5.06 14.94
N ARG A 40 6.11 -4.87 14.32
CA ARG A 40 5.70 -5.59 13.11
C ARG A 40 5.43 -4.60 12.00
N ASP A 41 6.00 -4.89 10.85
CA ASP A 41 5.62 -4.23 9.60
C ASP A 41 4.15 -4.55 9.28
N GLU A 42 3.35 -3.51 9.09
CA GLU A 42 1.99 -3.55 8.59
C GLU A 42 1.93 -2.92 7.20
N LEU A 43 1.14 -3.52 6.31
CA LEU A 43 0.88 -3.00 4.98
C LEU A 43 -0.61 -2.71 4.88
N VAL A 44 -0.94 -1.43 4.68
CA VAL A 44 -2.31 -0.98 4.46
C VAL A 44 -2.39 -0.32 3.10
N VAL A 45 -3.33 -0.76 2.26
CA VAL A 45 -3.58 -0.16 0.95
C VAL A 45 -4.80 0.75 1.06
N TRP A 46 -4.55 2.04 0.97
CA TRP A 46 -5.59 3.05 0.83
C TRP A 46 -6.08 3.04 -0.60
N VAL A 47 -7.40 2.95 -0.79
CA VAL A 47 -8.05 2.91 -2.09
C VAL A 47 -9.12 3.98 -2.13
N ALA A 48 -9.00 4.89 -3.09
CA ALA A 48 -10.04 5.85 -3.42
C ALA A 48 -10.84 5.33 -4.62
N MET A 49 -12.15 5.20 -4.42
CA MET A 49 -13.08 4.73 -5.44
C MET A 49 -13.63 5.92 -6.23
N ARG A 50 -13.98 5.68 -7.49
CA ARG A 50 -14.70 6.67 -8.31
C ARG A 50 -16.07 6.97 -7.70
N PRO A 51 -16.61 8.20 -7.90
CA PRO A 51 -17.94 8.55 -7.44
C PRO A 51 -19.00 7.56 -7.95
N GLY A 52 -19.85 7.07 -7.03
CA GLY A 52 -20.92 6.12 -7.36
C GLY A 52 -20.49 4.66 -7.50
N ALA A 53 -19.22 4.33 -7.31
CA ALA A 53 -18.77 2.96 -7.24
C ALA A 53 -18.97 2.36 -5.84
N SER A 54 -19.36 1.09 -5.79
CA SER A 54 -19.42 0.31 -4.54
C SER A 54 -18.12 -0.47 -4.36
N PRO A 55 -17.34 -0.22 -3.28
CA PRO A 55 -16.12 -0.97 -3.01
C PRO A 55 -16.41 -2.40 -2.56
N GLU A 56 -15.79 -3.38 -3.21
CA GLU A 56 -15.72 -4.76 -2.72
C GLU A 56 -14.39 -4.96 -1.98
N VAL A 57 -14.36 -4.57 -0.70
CA VAL A 57 -13.13 -4.51 0.11
C VAL A 57 -12.45 -5.87 0.24
N ASP A 58 -13.22 -6.94 0.49
CA ASP A 58 -12.68 -8.29 0.63
C ASP A 58 -12.08 -8.81 -0.69
N GLY A 59 -12.74 -8.56 -1.82
CA GLY A 59 -12.25 -8.93 -3.14
C GLY A 59 -10.95 -8.18 -3.50
N LEU A 60 -10.88 -6.88 -3.19
CA LEU A 60 -9.66 -6.09 -3.33
C LEU A 60 -8.53 -6.61 -2.45
N ARG A 61 -8.82 -6.89 -1.17
CA ARG A 61 -7.86 -7.44 -0.22
C ARG A 61 -7.27 -8.75 -0.73
N VAL A 62 -8.11 -9.73 -1.07
CA VAL A 62 -7.66 -11.04 -1.57
C VAL A 62 -6.80 -10.87 -2.83
N THR A 63 -7.24 -10.05 -3.78
CA THR A 63 -6.51 -9.77 -5.02
C THR A 63 -5.13 -9.19 -4.76
N LEU A 64 -5.04 -8.22 -3.85
CA LEU A 64 -3.79 -7.55 -3.50
C LEU A 64 -2.86 -8.49 -2.72
N GLU A 65 -3.37 -9.24 -1.74
CA GLU A 65 -2.60 -10.23 -0.98
C GLU A 65 -2.00 -11.31 -1.89
N GLU A 66 -2.79 -11.80 -2.86
CA GLU A 66 -2.33 -12.74 -3.89
C GLU A 66 -1.21 -12.16 -4.77
N ALA A 67 -1.28 -10.87 -5.08
CA ALA A 67 -0.30 -10.20 -5.94
C ALA A 67 1.05 -9.97 -5.23
N VAL A 68 1.03 -9.51 -3.98
CA VAL A 68 2.24 -9.21 -3.22
C VAL A 68 2.73 -10.37 -2.35
N LYS A 69 1.95 -11.46 -2.26
CA LYS A 69 2.21 -12.64 -1.41
C LYS A 69 2.45 -12.28 0.06
N LEU A 70 1.72 -11.30 0.56
CA LEU A 70 1.78 -10.79 1.93
C LEU A 70 0.36 -10.43 2.38
N ARG A 71 0.05 -10.71 3.66
CA ARG A 71 -1.19 -10.24 4.30
C ARG A 71 -1.19 -8.71 4.40
N LEU A 72 -2.31 -8.09 4.06
CA LEU A 72 -2.49 -6.65 4.12
C LEU A 72 -3.92 -6.28 4.47
N ASP A 73 -4.09 -5.03 4.87
CA ASP A 73 -5.40 -4.42 5.05
C ASP A 73 -5.71 -3.48 3.88
N VAL A 74 -7.01 -3.31 3.62
CA VAL A 74 -7.52 -2.38 2.61
C VAL A 74 -8.44 -1.40 3.31
N GLU A 75 -8.22 -0.13 3.08
CA GLU A 75 -9.01 0.97 3.63
C GLU A 75 -9.56 1.83 2.49
N ILE A 76 -10.87 2.06 2.50
CA ILE A 76 -11.50 2.94 1.52
C ILE A 76 -11.44 4.37 2.04
N VAL A 77 -10.81 5.25 1.26
CA VAL A 77 -10.61 6.65 1.62
C VAL A 77 -11.13 7.56 0.51
N ASP A 78 -11.40 8.82 0.86
CA ASP A 78 -11.70 9.83 -0.16
C ASP A 78 -10.49 10.10 -1.05
N ALA A 79 -10.71 10.38 -2.33
CA ALA A 79 -9.66 10.71 -3.30
C ALA A 79 -8.82 11.93 -2.87
N SER A 80 -9.38 12.83 -2.07
CA SER A 80 -8.68 13.99 -1.49
C SER A 80 -7.59 13.60 -0.48
N ASN A 81 -7.66 12.40 0.11
CA ASN A 81 -6.63 11.90 1.04
C ASN A 81 -5.40 11.31 0.33
N ILE A 82 -5.49 11.06 -0.98
CA ILE A 82 -4.38 10.55 -1.79
C ILE A 82 -4.03 11.63 -2.82
N PRO A 83 -2.96 12.43 -2.59
CA PRO A 83 -2.52 13.46 -3.53
C PRO A 83 -2.29 12.88 -4.93
N GLU A 84 -2.54 13.67 -5.98
CA GLU A 84 -2.47 13.18 -7.37
C GLU A 84 -1.08 12.67 -7.75
N ASP A 85 -0.04 13.38 -7.27
CA ASP A 85 1.36 13.06 -7.51
C ASP A 85 1.97 12.19 -6.39
N ALA A 86 1.14 11.66 -5.49
CA ALA A 86 1.63 10.85 -4.39
C ALA A 86 2.26 9.55 -4.93
N PRO A 87 3.39 9.10 -4.36
CA PRO A 87 3.96 7.81 -4.73
C PRO A 87 2.98 6.69 -4.41
N ARG A 88 2.98 5.65 -5.27
CA ARG A 88 2.11 4.47 -5.12
C ARG A 88 2.42 3.66 -3.87
N VAL A 89 3.68 3.67 -3.43
CA VAL A 89 4.13 3.00 -2.22
C VAL A 89 4.83 4.05 -1.36
N VAL A 90 4.42 4.16 -0.11
CA VAL A 90 5.02 5.04 0.90
C VAL A 90 5.52 4.18 2.04
N ASP A 91 6.81 4.31 2.36
CA ASP A 91 7.37 3.77 3.58
C ASP A 91 7.24 4.82 4.69
N LEU A 92 6.38 4.55 5.66
CA LEU A 92 6.17 5.38 6.86
C LEU A 92 7.02 4.90 8.03
N ARG A 93 7.75 3.78 7.86
CA ARG A 93 8.77 3.39 8.83
C ARG A 93 9.85 4.46 8.75
N GLY A 94 10.23 5.01 9.91
CA GLY A 94 11.26 6.03 9.97
C GLY A 94 12.56 5.57 9.29
N PRO A 95 13.49 6.50 9.00
CA PRO A 95 14.82 6.09 8.55
C PRO A 95 15.36 5.02 9.50
N PRO A 96 16.11 4.02 9.00
CA PRO A 96 16.72 3.03 9.87
C PRO A 96 17.46 3.78 10.97
N VAL A 97 17.06 3.54 12.22
CA VAL A 97 17.80 4.09 13.36
C VAL A 97 19.18 3.45 13.31
N ASP A 98 20.17 4.18 12.83
CA ASP A 98 21.57 3.78 12.93
C ASP A 98 21.91 3.67 14.43
N LEU A 99 21.79 2.47 14.99
CA LEU A 99 22.26 2.12 16.33
C LEU A 99 23.80 2.04 16.35
N ARG A 100 24.47 3.08 15.84
CA ARG A 100 25.90 3.30 15.97
C ARG A 100 26.14 4.66 16.60
N SER A 101 25.80 4.76 17.88
CA SER A 101 26.40 5.72 18.82
C SER A 101 25.95 5.38 20.23
N SER A 102 26.75 4.58 20.93
CA SER A 102 27.24 5.00 22.25
C SER A 102 28.47 4.18 22.59
N ASP A 103 29.50 4.96 22.85
CA ASP A 103 30.83 4.70 23.40
C ASP A 103 30.87 3.66 24.54
#